data_AF-A0A419R4V6-F1
#
_entry.id   AF-A0A419R4V6-F1
#
_cell.length_a   1.000
_cell.length_b   1.000
_cell.length_c   1.000
_cell.angle_alpha   90.00
_cell.angle_beta   90.00
_cell.angle_gamma   90.00
#
_symmetry.space_group_name_H-M   'P 1'
#
loop_
_entity.id
_entity.type
_entity.pdbx_description
1 polymer ?
#
loop_
_entity_poly.entity_id
_entity_poly.type
_entity_poly.pdbx_seq_one_letter_code
_entity_poly.pdbx_strand_id
1 'polypeptide(L)'
;MIPGATVEYCVLVKNTGDTVANNIRASDSIPDELTYASGSMTSGVTCASATTAEDDDSSSADESDPIGASIEGANITMTADSLDSGATMAVKFQTKIN
;
A
#
# COMPACT_ATOMS: atom_id res chain seq x y z
N MET A 1 -4.20 24.39 5.85
CA MET A 1 -4.57 23.06 6.37
C MET A 1 -6.00 23.19 6.89
N ILE A 2 -6.92 22.34 6.41
CA ILE A 2 -8.29 22.26 6.95
C ILE A 2 -8.26 21.08 7.91
N PRO A 3 -8.44 21.26 9.24
CA PRO A 3 -8.50 20.16 10.19
C PRO A 3 -9.57 19.14 9.75
N GLY A 4 -9.23 17.85 9.80
CA GLY A 4 -10.11 16.77 9.31
C GLY A 4 -10.16 16.62 7.79
N ALA A 5 -9.30 17.30 7.02
CA ALA A 5 -9.15 17.03 5.61
C ALA A 5 -8.60 15.61 5.39
N THR A 6 -9.20 14.92 4.42
CA THR A 6 -8.71 13.63 3.93
C THR A 6 -7.61 13.88 2.90
N VAL A 7 -6.49 13.17 3.06
CA VAL A 7 -5.37 13.16 2.12
C VAL A 7 -5.27 11.75 1.55
N GLU A 8 -5.24 11.65 0.22
CA GLU A 8 -4.98 10.40 -0.48
C GLU A 8 -3.47 10.23 -0.68
N TYR A 9 -2.94 9.12 -0.18
CA TYR A 9 -1.55 8.71 -0.32
C TYR A 9 -1.44 7.60 -1.36
N CYS A 10 -0.30 7.55 -2.03
CA CYS A 10 0.11 6.39 -2.82
C CYS A 10 1.58 6.10 -2.58
N VAL A 11 1.87 4.87 -2.17
CA VAL A 11 3.23 4.34 -2.05
C VAL A 11 3.50 3.50 -3.30
N LEU A 12 4.55 3.85 -4.04
CA LEU A 12 4.97 3.13 -5.25
C LEU A 12 6.33 2.48 -5.02
N VAL A 13 6.37 1.16 -5.16
CA VAL A 13 7.62 0.38 -5.10
C VAL A 13 7.97 -0.09 -6.50
N LYS A 14 9.22 0.12 -6.92
CA LYS A 14 9.73 -0.27 -8.23
C LYS A 14 10.93 -1.19 -8.08
N ASN A 15 10.93 -2.30 -8.81
CA ASN A 15 12.15 -3.08 -8.99
C ASN A 15 13.05 -2.39 -10.03
N THR A 16 14.13 -1.77 -9.58
CA THR A 16 15.12 -1.11 -10.45
C THR A 16 16.28 -2.01 -10.85
N GLY A 17 16.29 -3.28 -10.42
CA GLY A 17 17.27 -4.27 -10.84
C GLY A 17 16.93 -4.89 -12.19
N ASP A 18 17.90 -5.59 -12.77
CA ASP A 18 17.78 -6.23 -14.09
C ASP A 18 17.21 -7.66 -14.04
N THR A 19 16.75 -8.11 -12.86
CA THR A 19 16.22 -9.46 -12.63
C THR A 19 14.97 -9.42 -11.75
N VAL A 20 14.20 -10.52 -11.74
CA VAL A 20 13.01 -10.66 -10.89
C VAL A 20 13.41 -10.59 -9.42
N ALA A 21 12.79 -9.67 -8.68
CA ALA A 21 12.92 -9.60 -7.24
C ALA A 21 11.83 -10.50 -6.61
N ASN A 22 12.18 -11.27 -5.58
CA ASN A 22 11.26 -12.23 -4.94
C ASN A 22 11.09 -11.88 -3.45
N ASN A 23 9.96 -12.28 -2.86
CA ASN A 23 9.61 -12.06 -1.45
C ASN A 23 9.72 -10.59 -1.05
N ILE A 24 9.07 -9.71 -1.82
CA ILE A 24 9.15 -8.29 -1.60
C ILE A 24 8.33 -7.93 -0.38
N ARG A 25 8.93 -7.13 0.50
CA ARG A 25 8.26 -6.53 1.65
C ARG A 25 8.72 -5.09 1.79
N ALA A 26 7.78 -4.16 1.71
CA ALA A 26 8.00 -2.74 1.95
C ALA A 26 7.17 -2.27 3.14
N SER A 27 7.63 -1.22 3.82
CA SER A 27 6.93 -0.64 4.97
C SER A 27 6.95 0.88 4.91
N ASP A 28 5.82 1.51 5.24
CA ASP A 28 5.69 2.96 5.35
C ASP A 28 4.98 3.33 6.66
N SER A 29 5.57 4.24 7.43
CA SER A 29 5.05 4.67 8.73
C SER A 29 4.28 5.99 8.60
N ILE A 30 3.00 5.99 8.97
CA ILE A 30 2.16 7.18 9.00
C ILE A 30 2.63 8.08 10.17
N PRO A 31 3.02 9.34 9.92
CA PRO A 31 3.40 10.29 10.97
C PRO A 31 2.24 10.60 11.93
N ASP A 32 2.57 10.95 13.18
CA ASP A 32 1.58 11.25 14.26
C ASP A 32 0.60 12.39 13.94
N GLU A 33 0.92 13.24 12.96
CA GLU A 33 0.07 14.33 12.47
C GLU A 33 -1.10 13.82 11.62
N LEU A 34 -1.07 12.55 11.21
CA LEU A 34 -2.02 11.91 10.33
C LEU A 34 -2.61 10.65 10.98
N THR A 35 -3.90 10.43 10.75
CA THR A 35 -4.59 9.21 11.19
C THR A 35 -5.08 8.42 9.99
N TYR A 36 -4.75 7.13 9.92
CA TYR A 36 -5.25 6.23 8.87
C TYR A 36 -6.78 6.19 8.82
N ALA A 37 -7.35 6.22 7.62
CA ALA A 37 -8.77 6.02 7.40
C ALA A 37 -9.05 4.53 7.07
N SER A 38 -9.63 3.80 8.01
CA SER A 38 -10.00 2.40 7.83
C SER A 38 -10.89 2.16 6.61
N GLY A 39 -10.63 1.07 5.89
CA GLY A 39 -11.33 0.63 4.68
C GLY A 39 -10.99 1.46 3.44
N SER A 40 -9.86 2.18 3.46
CA SER A 40 -9.43 3.02 2.34
C SER A 40 -8.28 2.42 1.52
N MET A 41 -7.72 1.30 1.96
CA MET A 41 -6.57 0.70 1.31
C MET A 41 -6.95 0.04 0.00
N THR A 42 -6.18 0.34 -1.05
CA THR A 42 -6.29 -0.36 -2.32
C THR A 42 -4.91 -0.65 -2.91
N SER A 43 -4.74 -1.78 -3.57
CA SER A 43 -3.50 -2.15 -4.24
C SER A 43 -3.65 -2.21 -5.77
N GLY A 44 -2.50 -2.22 -6.45
CA GLY A 44 -2.39 -2.50 -7.87
C GLY A 44 -1.00 -2.20 -8.40
N VAL A 45 -0.80 -2.31 -9.71
CA VAL A 45 0.54 -2.17 -10.31
C VAL A 45 1.08 -0.73 -10.25
N THR A 46 0.18 0.27 -10.27
CA THR A 46 0.52 1.70 -10.27
C THR A 46 -0.48 2.48 -9.42
N CYS A 47 -0.14 3.71 -9.00
CA CYS A 47 -1.09 4.58 -8.28
C CYS A 47 -2.39 4.84 -9.05
N ALA A 48 -2.36 4.81 -10.38
CA ALA A 48 -3.56 5.05 -11.19
C ALA A 48 -4.45 3.80 -11.29
N SER A 49 -3.87 2.61 -11.15
CA SER A 49 -4.55 1.32 -11.28
C SER A 49 -4.73 0.61 -9.94
N ALA A 50 -4.41 1.28 -8.83
CA ALA A 50 -4.54 0.73 -7.49
C ALA A 50 -6.02 0.77 -7.05
N THR A 51 -6.79 -0.21 -7.51
CA THR A 51 -8.25 -0.29 -7.33
C THR A 51 -8.71 -1.60 -6.70
N THR A 52 -7.80 -2.56 -6.52
CA THR A 52 -8.10 -3.79 -5.78
C THR A 52 -8.25 -3.40 -4.32
N ALA A 53 -9.39 -3.68 -3.71
CA ALA A 53 -9.59 -3.38 -2.30
C ALA A 53 -8.80 -4.39 -1.48
N GLU A 54 -8.04 -3.88 -0.53
CA GLU A 54 -7.32 -4.69 0.45
C GLU A 54 -8.17 -4.69 1.72
N ASP A 55 -8.26 -5.83 2.40
CA ASP A 55 -8.71 -5.81 3.77
C ASP A 55 -7.56 -5.28 4.64
N ASP A 56 -7.84 -4.35 5.56
CA ASP A 56 -6.79 -3.69 6.35
C ASP A 56 -6.10 -4.67 7.34
N ASP A 57 -6.39 -5.96 7.26
CA ASP A 57 -5.91 -6.98 8.15
C ASP A 57 -4.92 -7.92 7.46
N SER A 58 -4.34 -8.86 8.22
CA SER A 58 -3.29 -9.76 7.72
C SER A 58 -3.88 -11.13 7.35
N SER A 59 -5.20 -11.26 7.19
CA SER A 59 -5.86 -12.55 7.03
C SER A 59 -6.04 -12.93 5.55
N SER A 60 -5.44 -14.07 5.23
CA SER A 60 -5.00 -14.42 3.88
C SER A 60 -6.08 -15.05 2.98
N ALA A 61 -7.23 -14.42 2.77
CA ALA A 61 -8.27 -15.03 1.92
C ALA A 61 -8.88 -14.13 0.84
N ASP A 62 -8.79 -12.80 0.95
CA ASP A 62 -9.53 -11.90 0.06
C ASP A 62 -8.63 -11.07 -0.88
N GLU A 63 -7.36 -11.44 -1.02
CA GLU A 63 -6.45 -10.82 -2.00
C GLU A 63 -6.73 -11.33 -3.41
N SER A 64 -7.45 -10.53 -4.19
CA SER A 64 -7.81 -10.84 -5.57
C SER A 64 -6.66 -10.59 -6.56
N ASP A 65 -5.51 -10.09 -6.07
CA ASP A 65 -4.32 -9.85 -6.87
C ASP A 65 -3.01 -10.25 -6.13
N PRO A 66 -1.84 -10.26 -6.81
CA PRO A 66 -0.57 -10.72 -6.23
C PRO A 66 0.11 -9.75 -5.25
N ILE A 67 -0.49 -8.60 -4.96
CA ILE A 67 0.00 -7.60 -4.03
C ILE A 67 -0.85 -7.72 -2.78
N GLY A 68 -0.21 -7.87 -1.62
CA GLY A 68 -0.89 -7.78 -0.33
C GLY A 68 -0.50 -6.49 0.38
N ALA A 69 -1.43 -5.87 1.08
CA ALA A 69 -1.20 -4.68 1.86
C ALA A 69 -1.98 -4.74 3.17
N SER A 70 -1.35 -4.34 4.26
CA SER A 70 -1.96 -4.36 5.58
C SER A 70 -1.49 -3.18 6.41
N ILE A 71 -2.21 -2.87 7.48
CA ILE A 71 -1.80 -1.87 8.45
C ILE A 71 -1.75 -2.45 9.87
N GLU A 72 -0.65 -2.23 10.57
CA GLU A 72 -0.53 -2.53 12.00
C GLU A 72 -0.15 -1.25 12.76
N GLY A 73 -1.10 -0.74 13.55
CA GLY A 73 -0.96 0.56 14.22
C GLY A 73 -0.89 1.70 13.20
N ALA A 74 0.30 2.26 12.99
CA ALA A 74 0.57 3.31 12.01
C ALA A 74 1.51 2.84 10.88
N ASN A 75 1.87 1.56 10.83
CA ASN A 75 2.79 1.03 9.83
C ASN A 75 2.01 0.27 8.74
N ILE A 76 2.05 0.82 7.53
CA ILE A 76 1.60 0.14 6.32
C ILE A 76 2.67 -0.87 5.92
N THR A 77 2.27 -2.11 5.67
CA THR A 77 3.13 -3.16 5.10
C THR A 77 2.59 -3.53 3.73
N MET A 78 3.48 -3.64 2.75
CA MET A 78 3.16 -4.07 1.38
C MET A 78 4.00 -5.31 1.07
N THR A 79 3.39 -6.32 0.44
CA THR A 79 4.04 -7.57 0.07
C THR A 79 3.71 -7.97 -1.36
N ALA A 80 4.67 -8.64 -2.02
CA ALA A 80 4.41 -9.35 -3.27
C ALA A 80 5.39 -10.53 -3.38
N ASP A 81 4.93 -11.66 -3.89
CA ASP A 81 5.77 -12.85 -4.07
C ASP A 81 6.92 -12.59 -5.05
N SER A 82 6.63 -11.85 -6.11
CA SER A 82 7.62 -11.50 -7.13
C SER A 82 7.31 -10.16 -7.79
N LEU A 83 8.36 -9.45 -8.20
CA LEU A 83 8.27 -8.25 -9.01
C LEU A 83 9.29 -8.30 -10.14
N ASP A 84 8.82 -8.36 -11.39
CA ASP A 84 9.68 -8.40 -12.57
C ASP A 84 10.62 -7.19 -12.67
N SER A 85 11.71 -7.35 -13.42
CA SER A 85 12.63 -6.25 -13.71
C SER A 85 11.88 -5.06 -14.33
N GLY A 86 11.93 -3.91 -13.67
CA GLY A 86 11.25 -2.68 -14.10
C GLY A 86 9.77 -2.59 -13.74
N ALA A 87 9.16 -3.64 -13.19
CA ALA A 87 7.78 -3.63 -12.74
C ALA A 87 7.59 -2.84 -11.43
N THR A 88 6.34 -2.48 -11.15
CA THR A 88 5.96 -1.74 -9.95
C THR A 88 4.80 -2.41 -9.22
N MET A 89 4.73 -2.16 -7.92
CA MET A 89 3.52 -2.37 -7.10
C MET A 89 3.20 -1.04 -6.42
N ALA A 90 1.93 -0.80 -6.17
CA ALA A 90 1.44 0.41 -5.56
C ALA A 90 0.35 0.08 -4.56
N VAL A 91 0.33 0.83 -3.46
CA VAL A 91 -0.76 0.81 -2.49
C VAL A 91 -1.20 2.24 -2.26
N LYS A 92 -2.50 2.46 -2.33
CA LYS A 92 -3.17 3.70 -1.97
C LYS A 92 -3.86 3.54 -0.64
N PHE A 93 -3.94 4.64 0.08
CA PHE A 93 -4.76 4.75 1.28
C PHE A 93 -5.09 6.20 1.57
N GLN A 94 -6.04 6.41 2.47
CA GLN A 94 -6.42 7.73 2.94
C GLN A 94 -5.98 7.95 4.38
N THR A 95 -5.60 9.17 4.71
CA THR A 95 -5.39 9.62 6.09
C THR A 95 -6.15 10.92 6.36
N LYS A 96 -6.32 11.25 7.63
CA LYS A 96 -6.92 12.50 8.09
C LYS A 96 -5.88 13.31 8.84
N ILE A 97 -5.85 14.61 8.56
CA ILE A 97 -5.04 15.57 9.31
C ILE A 97 -5.68 15.80 10.68
N ASN A 98 -4.90 15.58 11.74
CA ASN A 98 -5.29 15.76 13.14
C ASN A 98 -5.47 17.24 13.53
#